data_AF-A0A7X5TCG7-F1
#
_entry.id   AF-A0A7X5TCG7-F1
#
_cell.length_a   1.000
_cell.length_b   1.000
_cell.length_c   1.000
_cell.angle_alpha   90.00
_cell.angle_beta   90.00
_cell.angle_gamma   90.00
#
_symmetry.space_group_name_H-M   'P 1'
#
loop_
_entity.id
_entity.type
_entity.pdbx_description
1 polymer ?
#
loop_
_entity_poly.entity_id
_entity_poly.type
_entity_poly.pdbx_seq_one_letter_code
_entity_poly.pdbx_strand_id
1 'polypeptide(L)'
;MRPPDFMSCTVENAAQYAAKVTPEELEPEVQHMTLEQIPEVFVQINEEHDAKWKDKTRAAILGLNERPKLEAAGKTLTPEQTMELIDKTLQIEDKHHWKLGPLLVGMPHETFSQLILQASEQQLHVLKHEGVTEPIQHQLTTLSHEITRQIEQMENEIDIFASEIDRLEIDTLSREDVSEMFHRIHLYAEFFQRLFNKTNIALSIAWNTKRLDLIEALNHVKDSCQKYSVYGVGKPTAGSSPATGLFANLEGTLFKIYGDPEDPNDLEAVQDKEPAMEALAKLSVWYLRDYLELGLLPEVKNREDLDLDMKTHTENERAEYREKLFSKVKQNLGLIDLLTVRNLKSHYIFSRKTLEEYIHHYIIDKA
;
A
#
# COMPACT_ATOMS: atom_id res chain seq x y z
N MET A 1 1.96 54.07 10.83
CA MET A 1 3.30 53.68 11.31
C MET A 1 4.33 54.10 10.27
N ARG A 2 5.60 54.34 10.65
CA ARG A 2 6.66 54.47 9.63
C ARG A 2 6.87 53.08 8.99
N PRO A 3 7.11 52.98 7.67
CA PRO A 3 7.47 51.71 7.04
C PRO A 3 8.69 51.13 7.75
N PRO A 4 8.74 49.82 8.03
CA PRO A 4 9.95 49.19 8.54
C PRO A 4 11.07 49.30 7.49
N ASP A 5 12.29 49.63 7.93
CA ASP A 5 13.45 49.59 7.04
C ASP A 5 13.93 48.14 6.91
N PHE A 6 13.34 47.41 5.96
CA PHE A 6 13.66 46.01 5.75
C PHE A 6 15.07 45.77 5.20
N MET A 7 15.71 46.79 4.61
CA MET A 7 17.06 46.68 4.08
C MET A 7 18.13 46.59 5.18
N SER A 8 17.84 47.10 6.37
CA SER A 8 18.73 47.05 7.53
C SER A 8 18.23 46.12 8.65
N CYS A 9 17.06 45.51 8.50
CA CYS A 9 16.46 44.65 9.52
C CYS A 9 16.97 43.20 9.44
N THR A 10 17.03 42.51 10.59
CA THR A 10 17.35 41.09 10.66
C THR A 10 16.22 40.25 10.06
N VAL A 11 16.57 39.04 9.62
CA VAL A 11 15.62 38.04 9.13
C VAL A 11 14.51 37.75 10.17
N GLU A 12 14.88 37.63 11.44
CA GLU A 12 13.95 37.43 12.56
C GLU A 12 12.92 38.57 12.70
N ASN A 13 13.34 39.82 12.46
CA ASN A 13 12.44 40.96 12.55
C ASN A 13 11.43 40.96 11.40
N ALA A 14 11.83 40.53 10.19
CA ALA A 14 10.92 40.38 9.06
C ALA A 14 9.87 39.26 9.31
N ALA A 15 10.32 38.12 9.86
CA ALA A 15 9.45 37.02 10.24
C ALA A 15 8.42 37.43 11.32
N GLN A 16 8.89 38.11 12.39
CA GLN A 16 8.01 38.62 13.44
C GLN A 16 7.04 39.71 12.95
N TYR A 17 7.47 40.51 11.98
CA TYR A 17 6.61 41.50 11.34
C TYR A 17 5.45 40.80 10.62
N ALA A 18 5.75 39.82 9.75
CA ALA A 18 4.75 39.07 9.01
C ALA A 18 3.70 38.39 9.91
N ALA A 19 4.11 37.86 11.06
CA ALA A 19 3.21 37.27 12.04
C ALA A 19 2.21 38.28 12.64
N LYS A 20 2.63 39.55 12.83
CA LYS A 20 1.84 40.56 13.56
C LYS A 20 0.93 41.41 12.67
N VAL A 21 1.34 41.67 11.43
CA VAL A 21 0.64 42.63 10.57
C VAL A 21 -0.59 42.04 9.90
N THR A 22 -1.44 42.90 9.35
CA THR A 22 -2.57 42.50 8.50
C THR A 22 -2.13 42.16 7.07
N PRO A 23 -2.92 41.41 6.29
CA PRO A 23 -2.62 41.17 4.88
C PRO A 23 -2.40 42.47 4.08
N GLU A 24 -3.22 43.49 4.32
CA GLU A 24 -3.16 44.79 3.61
C GLU A 24 -1.89 45.57 3.92
N GLU A 25 -1.34 45.42 5.12
CA GLU A 25 -0.05 45.99 5.52
C GLU A 25 1.12 45.18 4.95
N LEU A 26 0.96 43.87 4.79
CA LEU A 26 2.02 42.98 4.31
C LEU A 26 2.32 43.15 2.82
N GLU A 27 1.28 43.26 1.98
CA GLU A 27 1.40 43.34 0.52
C GLU A 27 2.39 44.42 0.02
N PRO A 28 2.32 45.69 0.44
CA PRO A 28 3.27 46.70 -0.04
C PRO A 28 4.69 46.54 0.53
N GLU A 29 4.86 45.83 1.64
CA GLU A 29 6.12 45.79 2.39
C GLU A 29 7.03 44.64 1.96
N VAL A 30 6.46 43.51 1.53
CA VAL A 30 7.24 42.34 1.05
C VAL A 30 8.13 42.65 -0.15
N GLN A 31 7.77 43.65 -0.97
CA GLN A 31 8.61 44.08 -2.09
C GLN A 31 9.94 44.70 -1.62
N HIS A 32 10.02 45.19 -0.38
CA HIS A 32 11.21 45.81 0.20
C HIS A 32 12.08 44.82 0.97
N MET A 33 11.61 43.59 1.17
CA MET A 33 12.36 42.54 1.86
C MET A 33 13.47 41.96 0.98
N THR A 34 14.54 41.51 1.62
CA THR A 34 15.67 40.85 0.97
C THR A 34 15.34 39.39 0.61
N LEU A 35 16.16 38.78 -0.25
CA LEU A 35 15.98 37.37 -0.63
C LEU A 35 16.11 36.39 0.54
N GLU A 36 16.83 36.78 1.59
CA GLU A 36 17.01 35.97 2.81
C GLU A 36 15.82 36.09 3.76
N GLN A 37 15.12 37.22 3.74
CA GLN A 37 13.96 37.47 4.60
C GLN A 37 12.68 36.78 4.09
N ILE A 38 12.52 36.70 2.77
CA ILE A 38 11.29 36.19 2.14
C ILE A 38 10.94 34.76 2.58
N PRO A 39 11.87 33.77 2.55
CA PRO A 39 11.57 32.41 3.00
C PRO A 39 10.99 32.37 4.43
N GLU A 40 11.61 33.09 5.36
CA GLU A 40 11.19 33.11 6.78
C GLU A 40 9.82 33.76 6.99
N VAL A 41 9.45 34.71 6.13
CA VAL A 41 8.09 35.27 6.13
C VAL A 41 7.05 34.20 5.81
N PHE A 42 7.28 33.36 4.80
CA PHE A 42 6.34 32.30 4.44
C PHE A 42 6.32 31.15 5.45
N VAL A 43 7.42 30.90 6.16
CA VAL A 43 7.47 29.96 7.30
C VAL A 43 6.53 30.42 8.41
N GLN A 44 6.45 31.72 8.71
CA GLN A 44 5.57 32.23 9.77
C GLN A 44 4.09 32.36 9.35
N ILE A 45 3.79 32.38 8.05
CA ILE A 45 2.43 32.53 7.52
C ILE A 45 1.86 31.15 7.18
N ASN A 46 1.62 30.31 8.18
CA ASN A 46 1.03 28.97 7.95
C ASN A 46 -0.13 28.68 8.91
N GLU A 47 -0.82 27.57 8.68
CA GLU A 47 -2.02 27.18 9.45
C GLU A 47 -1.77 27.04 10.96
N GLU A 48 -0.57 26.61 11.35
CA GLU A 48 -0.21 26.43 12.76
C GLU A 48 0.03 27.76 13.48
N HIS A 49 0.47 28.79 12.75
CA HIS A 49 0.95 30.05 13.32
C HIS A 49 -0.02 31.22 13.13
N ASP A 50 -0.91 31.18 12.12
CA ASP A 50 -1.78 32.30 11.79
C ASP A 50 -3.16 31.88 11.25
N ALA A 51 -4.23 32.25 11.94
CA ALA A 51 -5.60 31.98 11.50
C ALA A 51 -5.98 32.67 10.17
N LYS A 52 -5.25 33.71 9.76
CA LYS A 52 -5.40 34.44 8.50
C LYS A 52 -4.31 34.11 7.50
N TRP A 53 -3.62 32.98 7.66
CA TRP A 53 -2.50 32.60 6.80
C TRP A 53 -2.84 32.66 5.32
N LYS A 54 -4.04 32.23 4.90
CA LYS A 54 -4.48 32.25 3.50
C LYS A 54 -4.42 33.65 2.87
N ASP A 55 -5.04 34.62 3.55
CA ASP A 55 -5.09 36.01 3.08
C ASP A 55 -3.70 36.63 3.07
N LYS A 56 -2.88 36.32 4.09
CA LYS A 56 -1.50 36.82 4.18
C LYS A 56 -0.57 36.20 3.13
N THR A 57 -0.66 34.90 2.87
CA THR A 57 0.11 34.22 1.82
C THR A 57 -0.23 34.85 0.47
N ARG A 58 -1.53 35.09 0.20
CA ARG A 58 -1.99 35.78 -1.00
C ARG A 58 -1.42 37.19 -1.10
N ALA A 59 -1.59 38.01 -0.05
CA ALA A 59 -1.08 39.37 -0.01
C ALA A 59 0.44 39.44 -0.22
N ALA A 60 1.20 38.56 0.43
CA ALA A 60 2.65 38.47 0.26
C ALA A 60 3.02 38.16 -1.20
N ILE A 61 2.39 37.15 -1.82
CA ILE A 61 2.68 36.82 -3.22
C ILE A 61 2.27 37.93 -4.18
N LEU A 62 1.16 38.63 -3.93
CA LEU A 62 0.72 39.77 -4.72
C LEU A 62 1.71 40.94 -4.66
N GLY A 63 2.32 41.19 -3.51
CA GLY A 63 3.34 42.21 -3.31
C GLY A 63 4.68 41.93 -3.99
N LEU A 64 5.03 40.66 -4.22
CA LEU A 64 6.30 40.28 -4.85
C LEU A 64 6.25 40.43 -6.38
N ASN A 65 7.03 41.36 -6.94
CA ASN A 65 7.06 41.64 -8.38
C ASN A 65 8.37 41.24 -9.07
N GLU A 66 9.37 40.78 -8.31
CA GLU A 66 10.67 40.35 -8.84
C GLU A 66 10.76 38.83 -8.89
N ARG A 67 11.22 38.29 -10.02
CA ARG A 67 11.38 36.84 -10.22
C ARG A 67 12.26 36.17 -9.14
N PRO A 68 13.45 36.70 -8.76
CA PRO A 68 14.26 36.07 -7.71
C PRO A 68 13.56 36.00 -6.36
N LYS A 69 12.69 36.97 -6.05
CA LYS A 69 11.91 37.01 -4.80
C LYS A 69 10.80 35.96 -4.80
N LEU A 70 10.13 35.76 -5.93
CA LEU A 70 9.15 34.68 -6.10
C LEU A 70 9.82 33.30 -6.03
N GLU A 71 10.99 33.13 -6.65
CA GLU A 71 11.78 31.90 -6.52
C GLU A 71 12.21 31.66 -5.07
N ALA A 72 12.58 32.70 -4.31
CA ALA A 72 12.87 32.58 -2.89
C ALA A 72 11.64 32.17 -2.06
N ALA A 73 10.47 32.72 -2.36
CA ALA A 73 9.21 32.33 -1.72
C ALA A 73 8.86 30.86 -2.01
N GLY A 74 9.02 30.42 -3.25
CA GLY A 74 8.74 29.04 -3.69
C GLY A 74 9.46 27.97 -2.86
N LYS A 75 10.64 28.28 -2.30
CA LYS A 75 11.44 27.35 -1.49
C LYS A 75 10.78 26.91 -0.20
N THR A 76 9.86 27.71 0.33
CA THR A 76 9.25 27.51 1.67
C THR A 76 7.74 27.34 1.62
N LEU A 77 7.12 27.51 0.46
CA LEU A 77 5.68 27.28 0.33
C LEU A 77 5.37 25.80 0.57
N THR A 78 4.37 25.57 1.41
CA THR A 78 3.74 24.27 1.61
C THR A 78 2.83 23.92 0.43
N PRO A 79 2.49 22.62 0.24
CA PRO A 79 1.49 22.22 -0.75
C PRO A 79 0.16 22.98 -0.58
N GLU A 80 -0.30 23.14 0.67
CA GLU A 80 -1.56 23.81 1.02
C GLU A 80 -1.55 25.29 0.65
N GLN A 81 -0.46 26.00 0.97
CA GLN A 81 -0.29 27.40 0.57
C GLN A 81 -0.27 27.56 -0.95
N THR A 82 0.41 26.65 -1.66
CA THR A 82 0.49 26.73 -3.11
C THR A 82 -0.86 26.44 -3.76
N MET A 83 -1.60 25.44 -3.27
CA MET A 83 -2.94 25.12 -3.73
C MET A 83 -3.91 26.30 -3.54
N GLU A 84 -3.87 26.97 -2.38
CA GLU A 84 -4.66 28.18 -2.13
C GLU A 84 -4.33 29.31 -3.12
N LEU A 85 -3.03 29.51 -3.42
CA LEU A 85 -2.58 30.50 -4.39
C LEU A 85 -3.09 30.20 -5.80
N ILE A 86 -3.01 28.93 -6.24
CA ILE A 86 -3.52 28.47 -7.55
C ILE A 86 -5.04 28.72 -7.64
N ASP A 87 -5.78 28.38 -6.59
CA ASP A 87 -7.24 28.51 -6.59
C ASP A 87 -7.74 29.95 -6.61
N LYS A 88 -7.05 30.87 -5.93
CA LYS A 88 -7.59 32.22 -5.69
C LYS A 88 -6.90 33.35 -6.43
N THR A 89 -5.65 33.15 -6.85
CA THR A 89 -4.77 34.28 -7.22
C THR A 89 -3.96 34.02 -8.49
N LEU A 90 -3.65 32.76 -8.79
CA LEU A 90 -2.78 32.38 -9.90
C LEU A 90 -3.52 31.60 -10.99
N GLN A 91 -4.84 31.79 -11.09
CA GLN A 91 -5.65 31.23 -12.15
C GLN A 91 -5.21 31.74 -13.53
N ILE A 92 -5.48 30.96 -14.59
CA ILE A 92 -5.02 31.25 -15.96
C ILE A 92 -5.45 32.65 -16.46
N GLU A 93 -6.66 33.09 -16.08
CA GLU A 93 -7.22 34.39 -16.49
C GLU A 93 -6.77 35.55 -15.58
N ASP A 94 -6.09 35.26 -14.46
CA ASP A 94 -5.64 36.28 -13.52
C ASP A 94 -4.38 36.98 -14.04
N LYS A 95 -4.31 38.31 -13.86
CA LYS A 95 -3.14 39.13 -14.23
C LYS A 95 -1.85 38.73 -13.49
N HIS A 96 -1.97 37.99 -12.40
CA HIS A 96 -0.87 37.48 -11.58
C HIS A 96 -0.46 36.04 -11.91
N HIS A 97 -1.11 35.38 -12.89
CA HIS A 97 -0.80 34.00 -13.29
C HIS A 97 0.70 33.76 -13.55
N TRP A 98 1.38 34.74 -14.16
CA TRP A 98 2.81 34.68 -14.48
C TRP A 98 3.72 34.39 -13.27
N LYS A 99 3.25 34.65 -12.04
CA LYS A 99 4.02 34.40 -10.81
C LYS A 99 4.17 32.91 -10.51
N LEU A 100 3.31 32.05 -11.07
CA LEU A 100 3.34 30.61 -10.83
C LEU A 100 4.64 29.97 -11.34
N GLY A 101 5.12 30.34 -12.52
CA GLY A 101 6.38 29.82 -13.08
C GLY A 101 7.59 30.00 -12.14
N PRO A 102 7.92 31.24 -11.73
CA PRO A 102 8.98 31.50 -10.73
C PRO A 102 8.79 30.76 -9.40
N LEU A 103 7.55 30.65 -8.89
CA LEU A 103 7.30 29.89 -7.66
C LEU A 103 7.64 28.41 -7.84
N LEU A 104 7.28 27.82 -8.98
CA LEU A 104 7.61 26.43 -9.32
C LEU A 104 9.11 26.20 -9.52
N VAL A 105 9.86 27.20 -9.99
CA VAL A 105 11.33 27.14 -10.09
C VAL A 105 11.96 27.02 -8.71
N GLY A 106 11.47 27.77 -7.73
CA GLY A 106 11.97 27.73 -6.36
C GLY A 106 11.53 26.52 -5.54
N MET A 107 10.46 25.84 -5.98
CA MET A 107 9.78 24.81 -5.21
C MET A 107 10.62 23.53 -5.06
N PRO A 108 10.77 22.99 -3.83
CA PRO A 108 11.34 21.67 -3.61
C PRO A 108 10.54 20.60 -4.36
N HIS A 109 11.24 19.60 -4.89
CA HIS A 109 10.60 18.54 -5.66
C HIS A 109 9.59 17.74 -4.83
N GLU A 110 9.90 17.53 -3.56
CA GLU A 110 9.06 16.81 -2.60
C GLU A 110 7.72 17.54 -2.40
N THR A 111 7.76 18.87 -2.29
CA THR A 111 6.56 19.71 -2.21
C THR A 111 5.71 19.59 -3.48
N PHE A 112 6.33 19.67 -4.66
CA PHE A 112 5.62 19.50 -5.93
C PHE A 112 4.97 18.12 -6.06
N SER A 113 5.72 17.08 -5.70
CA SER A 113 5.29 15.67 -5.68
C SER A 113 4.06 15.44 -4.79
N GLN A 114 4.01 16.08 -3.62
CA GLN A 114 2.84 16.06 -2.73
C GLN A 114 1.68 16.87 -3.30
N LEU A 115 1.97 18.07 -3.83
CA LEU A 115 0.98 18.98 -4.38
C LEU A 115 0.16 18.32 -5.49
N ILE A 116 0.80 17.63 -6.44
CA ILE A 116 0.07 17.00 -7.56
C ILE A 116 -0.87 15.89 -7.10
N LEU A 117 -0.58 15.21 -5.99
CA LEU A 117 -1.43 14.15 -5.43
C LEU A 117 -2.67 14.70 -4.72
N GLN A 118 -2.58 15.91 -4.18
CA GLN A 118 -3.65 16.57 -3.44
C GLN A 118 -4.47 17.54 -4.32
N ALA A 119 -3.96 17.87 -5.50
CA ALA A 119 -4.54 18.88 -6.37
C ALA A 119 -5.97 18.53 -6.81
N SER A 120 -6.88 19.49 -6.67
CA SER A 120 -8.23 19.41 -7.21
C SER A 120 -8.22 19.43 -8.75
N GLU A 121 -9.32 19.04 -9.39
CA GLU A 121 -9.42 19.09 -10.86
C GLU A 121 -9.16 20.50 -11.43
N GLN A 122 -9.60 21.53 -10.71
CA GLN A 122 -9.36 22.93 -11.09
C GLN A 122 -7.88 23.30 -10.98
N GLN A 123 -7.20 22.90 -9.90
CA GLN A 123 -5.77 23.16 -9.70
C GLN A 123 -4.94 22.40 -10.74
N LEU A 124 -5.29 21.15 -11.02
CA LEU A 124 -4.69 20.36 -12.09
C LEU A 124 -4.89 21.00 -13.46
N HIS A 125 -6.02 21.66 -13.73
CA HIS A 125 -6.24 22.41 -14.96
C HIS A 125 -5.24 23.58 -15.11
N VAL A 126 -4.96 24.32 -14.03
CA VAL A 126 -3.94 25.38 -14.03
C VAL A 126 -2.55 24.78 -14.28
N LEU A 127 -2.18 23.69 -13.61
CA LEU A 127 -0.88 23.02 -13.82
C LEU A 127 -0.73 22.46 -15.24
N LYS A 128 -1.81 21.95 -15.84
CA LYS A 128 -1.84 21.52 -17.24
C LYS A 128 -1.56 22.67 -18.20
N HIS A 129 -2.14 23.84 -17.94
CA HIS A 129 -1.87 25.04 -18.74
C HIS A 129 -0.39 25.45 -18.64
N GLU A 130 0.19 25.35 -17.45
CA GLU A 130 1.63 25.55 -17.23
C GLU A 130 2.51 24.42 -17.76
N GLY A 131 1.96 23.30 -18.26
CA GLY A 131 2.75 22.18 -18.77
C GLY A 131 3.75 22.55 -19.85
N VAL A 132 3.46 23.59 -20.66
CA VAL A 132 4.38 24.09 -21.69
C VAL A 132 5.63 24.77 -21.13
N THR A 133 5.68 25.09 -19.83
CA THR A 133 6.78 25.83 -19.23
C THR A 133 7.87 24.91 -18.69
N GLU A 134 9.12 25.39 -18.74
CA GLU A 134 10.29 24.65 -18.25
C GLU A 134 10.16 24.21 -16.78
N PRO A 135 9.64 25.03 -15.83
CA PRO A 135 9.53 24.62 -14.43
C PRO A 135 8.69 23.36 -14.23
N ILE A 136 7.51 23.27 -14.86
CA ILE A 136 6.68 22.06 -14.80
C ILE A 136 7.38 20.88 -15.48
N GLN A 137 7.99 21.10 -16.64
CA GLN A 137 8.71 20.03 -17.36
C GLN A 137 9.88 19.47 -16.55
N HIS A 138 10.62 20.33 -15.85
CA HIS A 138 11.70 19.93 -14.97
C HIS A 138 11.17 19.10 -13.80
N GLN A 139 10.14 19.59 -13.11
CA GLN A 139 9.53 18.88 -11.98
C GLN A 139 8.98 17.52 -12.38
N LEU A 140 8.31 17.41 -13.53
CA LEU A 140 7.80 16.15 -14.07
C LEU A 140 8.93 15.19 -14.48
N THR A 141 10.03 15.71 -15.01
CA THR A 141 11.21 14.91 -15.36
C THR A 141 11.84 14.32 -14.10
N THR A 142 12.05 15.15 -13.07
CA THR A 142 12.55 14.71 -11.76
C THR A 142 11.61 13.68 -11.13
N LEU A 143 10.30 13.90 -11.23
CA LEU A 143 9.27 12.97 -10.77
C LEU A 143 9.38 11.60 -11.46
N SER A 144 9.56 11.60 -12.78
CA SER A 144 9.70 10.37 -13.54
C SER A 144 10.92 9.58 -13.06
N HIS A 145 12.06 10.23 -12.83
CA HIS A 145 13.26 9.57 -12.31
C HIS A 145 13.09 9.07 -10.88
N GLU A 146 12.44 9.85 -10.01
CA GLU A 146 12.09 9.47 -8.64
C GLU A 146 11.27 8.18 -8.63
N ILE A 147 10.19 8.13 -9.42
CA ILE A 147 9.30 6.97 -9.48
C ILE A 147 10.00 5.76 -10.10
N THR A 148 10.79 5.93 -11.17
CA THR A 148 11.58 4.83 -11.75
C THR A 148 12.48 4.18 -10.70
N ARG A 149 13.24 5.00 -9.95
CA ARG A 149 14.10 4.48 -8.88
C ARG A 149 13.30 3.76 -7.78
N GLN A 150 12.14 4.28 -7.43
CA GLN A 150 11.24 3.64 -6.44
C GLN A 150 10.73 2.28 -6.94
N ILE A 151 10.42 2.16 -8.24
CA ILE A 151 10.04 0.89 -8.86
C ILE A 151 11.21 -0.10 -8.80
N GLU A 152 12.41 0.31 -9.21
CA GLU A 152 13.61 -0.55 -9.20
C GLU A 152 13.93 -1.06 -7.78
N GLN A 153 13.81 -0.18 -6.77
CA GLN A 153 13.99 -0.59 -5.38
C GLN A 153 12.95 -1.63 -4.96
N MET A 154 11.68 -1.40 -5.29
CA MET A 154 10.60 -2.32 -4.93
C MET A 154 10.66 -3.65 -5.71
N GLU A 155 11.13 -3.64 -6.94
CA GLU A 155 11.41 -4.85 -7.72
C GLU A 155 12.40 -5.75 -6.98
N ASN A 156 13.52 -5.18 -6.51
CA ASN A 156 14.50 -5.94 -5.74
C ASN A 156 13.89 -6.49 -4.44
N GLU A 157 13.04 -5.72 -3.75
CA GLU A 157 12.34 -6.19 -2.54
C GLU A 157 11.34 -7.32 -2.83
N ILE A 158 10.68 -7.29 -4.00
CA ILE A 158 9.83 -8.39 -4.46
C ILE A 158 10.66 -9.65 -4.73
N ASP A 159 11.79 -9.53 -5.42
CA ASP A 159 12.64 -10.68 -5.76
C ASP A 159 13.26 -11.33 -4.52
N ILE A 160 13.69 -10.49 -3.56
CA ILE A 160 14.16 -10.94 -2.24
C ILE A 160 13.03 -11.68 -1.53
N PHE A 161 11.83 -11.10 -1.49
CA PHE A 161 10.71 -11.70 -0.78
C PHE A 161 10.20 -12.99 -1.46
N ALA A 162 10.24 -13.07 -2.78
CA ALA A 162 9.97 -14.31 -3.52
C ALA A 162 10.97 -15.41 -3.12
N SER A 163 12.26 -15.06 -3.01
CA SER A 163 13.30 -15.99 -2.55
C SER A 163 13.14 -16.40 -1.09
N GLU A 164 12.62 -15.51 -0.23
CA GLU A 164 12.26 -15.82 1.15
C GLU A 164 11.09 -16.82 1.20
N ILE A 165 10.05 -16.60 0.39
CA ILE A 165 8.91 -17.53 0.25
C ILE A 165 9.40 -18.91 -0.19
N ASP A 166 10.26 -19.01 -1.19
CA ASP A 166 10.74 -20.29 -1.73
C ASP A 166 11.52 -21.13 -0.71
N ARG A 167 12.08 -20.49 0.33
CA ARG A 167 12.91 -21.10 1.37
C ARG A 167 12.17 -21.38 2.67
N LEU A 168 10.85 -21.15 2.71
CA LEU A 168 10.05 -21.38 3.90
C LEU A 168 10.07 -22.84 4.35
N GLU A 169 10.34 -23.04 5.64
CA GLU A 169 10.20 -24.33 6.30
C GLU A 169 8.77 -24.48 6.86
N ILE A 170 7.88 -25.09 6.05
CA ILE A 170 6.43 -25.20 6.29
C ILE A 170 6.09 -25.73 7.69
N ASP A 171 6.87 -26.68 8.20
CA ASP A 171 6.62 -27.33 9.50
C ASP A 171 6.75 -26.39 10.71
N THR A 172 7.46 -25.26 10.55
CA THR A 172 7.72 -24.32 11.65
C THR A 172 6.78 -23.11 11.65
N LEU A 173 6.12 -22.85 10.53
CA LEU A 173 5.28 -21.68 10.31
C LEU A 173 4.01 -21.69 11.17
N SER A 174 3.70 -20.55 11.79
CA SER A 174 2.41 -20.26 12.41
C SER A 174 1.43 -19.58 11.46
N ARG A 175 0.16 -19.46 11.85
CA ARG A 175 -0.82 -18.65 11.11
C ARG A 175 -0.47 -17.16 11.13
N GLU A 176 0.10 -16.66 12.23
CA GLU A 176 0.56 -15.27 12.34
C GLU A 176 1.67 -14.96 11.33
N ASP A 177 2.65 -15.86 11.16
CA ASP A 177 3.74 -15.69 10.20
C ASP A 177 3.19 -15.55 8.77
N VAL A 178 2.26 -16.43 8.37
CA VAL A 178 1.63 -16.39 7.05
C VAL A 178 0.77 -15.13 6.87
N SER A 179 0.07 -14.71 7.92
CA SER A 179 -0.69 -13.45 7.90
C SER A 179 0.21 -12.24 7.69
N GLU A 180 1.39 -12.19 8.33
CA GLU A 180 2.37 -11.13 8.13
C GLU A 180 2.92 -11.12 6.70
N MET A 181 3.16 -12.31 6.13
CA MET A 181 3.58 -12.42 4.73
C MET A 181 2.51 -11.87 3.77
N PHE A 182 1.23 -12.22 3.96
CA PHE A 182 0.16 -11.63 3.15
C PHE A 182 0.05 -10.12 3.34
N HIS A 183 0.21 -9.63 4.58
CA HIS A 183 0.22 -8.20 4.87
C HIS A 183 1.33 -7.49 4.08
N ARG A 184 2.55 -8.04 4.06
CA ARG A 184 3.67 -7.51 3.26
C ARG A 184 3.36 -7.48 1.75
N ILE A 185 2.74 -8.53 1.21
CA ILE A 185 2.31 -8.54 -0.21
C ILE A 185 1.29 -7.42 -0.47
N HIS A 186 0.33 -7.21 0.43
CA HIS A 186 -0.64 -6.13 0.32
C HIS A 186 0.02 -4.74 0.36
N LEU A 187 1.03 -4.53 1.22
CA LEU A 187 1.80 -3.28 1.25
C LEU A 187 2.51 -3.00 -0.09
N TYR A 188 3.04 -4.04 -0.75
CA TYR A 188 3.59 -3.90 -2.10
C TYR A 188 2.52 -3.53 -3.14
N ALA A 189 1.33 -4.14 -3.06
CA ALA A 189 0.21 -3.78 -3.93
C ALA A 189 -0.18 -2.30 -3.78
N GLU A 190 -0.32 -1.83 -2.53
CA GLU A 190 -0.64 -0.44 -2.22
C GLU A 190 0.45 0.53 -2.69
N PHE A 191 1.72 0.14 -2.58
CA PHE A 191 2.84 0.91 -3.10
C PHE A 191 2.72 1.14 -4.61
N PHE A 192 2.56 0.07 -5.41
CA PHE A 192 2.41 0.22 -6.86
C PHE A 192 1.13 0.97 -7.26
N GLN A 193 0.02 0.80 -6.52
CA GLN A 193 -1.21 1.55 -6.78
C GLN A 193 -1.01 3.05 -6.54
N ARG A 194 -0.29 3.44 -5.47
CA ARG A 194 0.05 4.85 -5.21
C ARG A 194 0.92 5.43 -6.31
N LEU A 195 1.97 4.72 -6.73
CA LEU A 195 2.84 5.15 -7.84
C LEU A 195 2.07 5.25 -9.16
N PHE A 196 1.19 4.29 -9.45
CA PHE A 196 0.34 4.32 -10.63
C PHE A 196 -0.57 5.55 -10.67
N ASN A 197 -1.20 5.88 -9.55
CA ASN A 197 -2.04 7.07 -9.43
C ASN A 197 -1.23 8.36 -9.63
N LYS A 198 -0.06 8.47 -8.96
CA LYS A 198 0.87 9.58 -9.09
C LYS A 198 1.30 9.78 -10.55
N THR A 199 1.68 8.70 -11.23
CA THR A 199 2.09 8.69 -12.63
C THR A 199 0.97 9.10 -13.58
N ASN A 200 -0.27 8.65 -13.35
CA ASN A 200 -1.40 9.06 -14.20
C ASN A 200 -1.70 10.57 -14.09
N ILE A 201 -1.60 11.14 -12.88
CA ILE A 201 -1.75 12.58 -12.68
C ILE A 201 -0.63 13.32 -13.41
N ALA A 202 0.62 12.90 -13.21
CA ALA A 202 1.79 13.46 -13.89
C ALA A 202 1.66 13.39 -15.41
N LEU A 203 1.23 12.25 -15.97
CA LEU A 203 0.94 12.07 -17.39
C LEU A 203 -0.10 13.07 -17.89
N SER A 204 -1.17 13.29 -17.11
CA SER A 204 -2.23 14.23 -17.50
C SER A 204 -1.72 15.66 -17.66
N ILE A 205 -0.69 16.05 -16.90
CA ILE A 205 0.02 17.32 -17.04
C ILE A 205 1.00 17.23 -18.22
N ALA A 206 1.78 16.15 -18.29
CA ALA A 206 2.82 15.93 -19.30
C ALA A 206 2.30 16.00 -20.75
N TRP A 207 1.07 15.57 -21.02
CA TRP A 207 0.44 15.69 -22.34
C TRP A 207 0.38 17.13 -22.87
N ASN A 208 0.39 18.13 -21.98
CA ASN A 208 0.37 19.54 -22.36
C ASN A 208 1.77 20.14 -22.56
N THR A 209 2.83 19.40 -22.23
CA THR A 209 4.23 19.89 -22.33
C THR A 209 4.76 19.93 -23.76
N LYS A 210 4.14 19.19 -24.68
CA LYS A 210 4.65 18.91 -26.04
C LYS A 210 6.02 18.19 -26.07
N ARG A 211 6.48 17.66 -24.92
CA ARG A 211 7.69 16.83 -24.82
C ARG A 211 7.34 15.35 -24.91
N LEU A 212 7.50 14.79 -26.10
CA LEU A 212 7.22 13.37 -26.38
C LEU A 212 8.07 12.43 -25.50
N ASP A 213 9.33 12.78 -25.29
CA ASP A 213 10.26 12.01 -24.47
C ASP A 213 9.82 11.90 -23.00
N LEU A 214 9.30 12.99 -22.43
CA LEU A 214 8.73 12.99 -21.07
C LEU A 214 7.46 12.15 -20.98
N ILE A 215 6.59 12.24 -21.99
CA ILE A 215 5.36 11.44 -22.08
C ILE A 215 5.70 9.95 -22.17
N GLU A 216 6.67 9.59 -23.01
CA GLU A 216 7.16 8.21 -23.15
C GLU A 216 7.77 7.69 -21.85
N ALA A 217 8.60 8.49 -21.17
CA ALA A 217 9.19 8.12 -19.89
C ALA A 217 8.12 7.81 -18.82
N LEU A 218 7.11 8.69 -18.68
CA LEU A 218 6.03 8.48 -17.73
C LEU A 218 5.09 7.32 -18.14
N ASN A 219 4.89 7.07 -19.44
CA ASN A 219 4.15 5.88 -19.89
C ASN A 219 4.92 4.59 -19.56
N HIS A 220 6.24 4.58 -19.74
CA HIS A 220 7.06 3.44 -19.34
C HIS A 220 6.98 3.17 -17.83
N VAL A 221 6.97 4.23 -17.01
CA VAL A 221 6.75 4.13 -15.56
C VAL A 221 5.37 3.53 -15.26
N LYS A 222 4.33 4.02 -15.94
CA LYS A 222 2.95 3.53 -15.79
C LYS A 222 2.85 2.03 -16.12
N ASP A 223 3.41 1.63 -17.26
CA ASP A 223 3.40 0.25 -17.72
C ASP A 223 4.19 -0.65 -16.76
N SER A 224 5.31 -0.16 -16.24
CA SER A 224 6.07 -0.84 -15.18
C SER A 224 5.24 -1.04 -13.91
N CYS A 225 4.56 -0.01 -13.41
CA CYS A 225 3.67 -0.16 -12.25
C CYS A 225 2.58 -1.21 -12.49
N GLN A 226 1.96 -1.22 -13.68
CA GLN A 226 0.94 -2.21 -14.03
C GLN A 226 1.53 -3.62 -14.12
N LYS A 227 2.69 -3.77 -14.75
CA LYS A 227 3.40 -5.04 -14.87
C LYS A 227 3.70 -5.62 -13.49
N TYR A 228 4.32 -4.86 -12.58
CA TYR A 228 4.64 -5.36 -11.24
C TYR A 228 3.38 -5.57 -10.39
N SER A 229 2.36 -4.73 -10.52
CA SER A 229 1.08 -4.96 -9.84
C SER A 229 0.43 -6.28 -10.26
N VAL A 230 0.46 -6.62 -11.55
CA VAL A 230 -0.21 -7.83 -12.10
C VAL A 230 0.62 -9.09 -11.99
N TYR A 231 1.92 -9.01 -12.30
CA TYR A 231 2.80 -10.18 -12.44
C TYR A 231 3.80 -10.32 -11.29
N GLY A 232 4.26 -9.22 -10.69
CA GLY A 232 5.17 -9.26 -9.54
C GLY A 232 4.41 -9.57 -8.26
N VAL A 233 3.57 -8.63 -7.82
CA VAL A 233 2.72 -8.78 -6.63
C VAL A 233 1.58 -9.76 -6.90
N GLY A 234 0.81 -9.51 -7.97
CA GLY A 234 -0.30 -10.36 -8.39
C GLY A 234 -1.54 -10.21 -7.53
N LYS A 235 -2.41 -11.23 -7.59
CA LYS A 235 -3.70 -11.26 -6.90
C LYS A 235 -3.90 -12.57 -6.16
N PRO A 236 -4.63 -12.58 -5.03
CA PRO A 236 -5.01 -13.81 -4.36
C PRO A 236 -6.01 -14.60 -5.20
N THR A 237 -6.17 -15.89 -4.87
CA THR A 237 -7.18 -16.74 -5.51
C THR A 237 -8.59 -16.17 -5.30
N ALA A 238 -9.32 -15.97 -6.40
CA ALA A 238 -10.67 -15.39 -6.39
C ALA A 238 -11.64 -16.25 -7.20
N GLY A 239 -12.45 -17.05 -6.50
CA GLY A 239 -13.44 -17.92 -7.13
C GLY A 239 -12.81 -19.03 -7.97
N SER A 240 -12.83 -18.87 -9.30
CA SER A 240 -12.21 -19.80 -10.26
C SER A 240 -10.89 -19.28 -10.85
N SER A 241 -10.49 -18.05 -10.51
CA SER A 241 -9.22 -17.48 -10.98
C SER A 241 -8.11 -17.85 -10.00
N PRO A 242 -7.02 -18.49 -10.47
CA PRO A 242 -5.89 -18.81 -9.62
C PRO A 242 -5.18 -17.54 -9.16
N ALA A 243 -4.47 -17.64 -8.03
CA ALA A 243 -3.56 -16.60 -7.61
C ALA A 243 -2.48 -16.32 -8.67
N THR A 244 -1.89 -15.12 -8.65
CA THR A 244 -0.75 -14.73 -9.50
C THR A 244 0.35 -14.07 -8.69
N GLY A 245 1.57 -13.98 -9.25
CA GLY A 245 2.70 -13.28 -8.63
C GLY A 245 3.11 -13.86 -7.28
N LEU A 246 3.46 -12.99 -6.32
CA LEU A 246 3.83 -13.37 -4.96
C LEU A 246 2.73 -14.14 -4.23
N PHE A 247 1.44 -13.85 -4.48
CA PHE A 247 0.34 -14.64 -3.90
C PHE A 247 0.40 -16.09 -4.39
N ALA A 248 0.60 -16.31 -5.68
CA ALA A 248 0.75 -17.66 -6.23
C ALA A 248 1.97 -18.37 -5.68
N ASN A 249 3.09 -17.65 -5.52
CA ASN A 249 4.29 -18.25 -4.96
C ASN A 249 4.08 -18.70 -3.50
N LEU A 250 3.47 -17.84 -2.68
CA LEU A 250 3.18 -18.16 -1.29
C LEU A 250 2.18 -19.31 -1.17
N GLU A 251 1.04 -19.23 -1.86
CA GLU A 251 0.03 -20.31 -1.86
C GLU A 251 0.64 -21.62 -2.38
N GLY A 252 1.39 -21.56 -3.48
CA GLY A 252 2.09 -22.72 -4.03
C GLY A 252 3.05 -23.32 -3.04
N THR A 253 3.84 -22.51 -2.34
CA THR A 253 4.78 -23.02 -1.34
C THR A 253 4.10 -23.60 -0.11
N LEU A 254 3.07 -22.94 0.43
CA LEU A 254 2.31 -23.46 1.58
C LEU A 254 1.61 -24.79 1.24
N PHE A 255 1.05 -24.90 0.03
CA PHE A 255 0.24 -26.06 -0.36
C PHE A 255 1.02 -27.18 -1.04
N LYS A 256 2.36 -27.07 -1.17
CA LYS A 256 3.24 -28.16 -1.60
C LYS A 256 3.03 -29.46 -0.82
N ILE A 257 2.61 -29.37 0.45
CA ILE A 257 2.33 -30.55 1.29
C ILE A 257 1.19 -31.44 0.74
N TYR A 258 0.30 -30.87 -0.07
CA TYR A 258 -0.79 -31.58 -0.73
C TYR A 258 -0.40 -32.17 -2.10
N GLY A 259 0.87 -32.05 -2.49
CA GLY A 259 1.38 -32.50 -3.78
C GLY A 259 1.05 -31.56 -4.93
N ASP A 260 1.56 -31.91 -6.11
CA ASP A 260 1.30 -31.18 -7.36
C ASP A 260 0.26 -31.91 -8.20
N PRO A 261 -1.02 -31.47 -8.19
CA PRO A 261 -2.07 -32.13 -8.97
C PRO A 261 -1.89 -31.96 -10.48
N GLU A 262 -0.99 -31.09 -10.94
CA GLU A 262 -0.65 -30.93 -12.36
C GLU A 262 0.50 -31.85 -12.80
N ASP A 263 1.29 -32.41 -11.88
CA ASP A 263 2.32 -33.41 -12.22
C ASP A 263 1.68 -34.81 -12.33
N PRO A 264 1.60 -35.39 -13.54
CA PRO A 264 1.03 -36.73 -13.72
C PRO A 264 1.85 -37.84 -13.02
N ASN A 265 3.06 -37.54 -12.54
CA ASN A 265 3.89 -38.47 -11.79
C ASN A 265 3.71 -38.38 -10.27
N ASP A 266 3.05 -37.33 -9.76
CA ASP A 266 2.72 -37.22 -8.35
C ASP A 266 1.44 -38.01 -8.03
N LEU A 267 1.59 -39.33 -7.95
CA LEU A 267 0.51 -40.27 -7.60
C LEU A 267 -0.07 -40.03 -6.20
N GLU A 268 0.60 -39.20 -5.42
CA GLU A 268 0.31 -38.91 -4.04
C GLU A 268 -0.35 -37.53 -3.85
N ALA A 269 -0.53 -36.76 -4.92
CA ALA A 269 -1.20 -35.46 -4.89
C ALA A 269 -2.69 -35.58 -4.59
N VAL A 270 -3.20 -34.69 -3.74
CA VAL A 270 -4.60 -34.63 -3.31
C VAL A 270 -5.32 -33.52 -4.07
N GLN A 271 -6.43 -33.83 -4.74
CA GLN A 271 -7.15 -32.85 -5.54
C GLN A 271 -8.08 -31.98 -4.68
N ASP A 272 -8.31 -30.74 -5.09
CA ASP A 272 -9.18 -29.78 -4.39
C ASP A 272 -10.59 -30.30 -4.06
N LYS A 273 -11.14 -31.19 -4.89
CA LYS A 273 -12.49 -31.78 -4.72
C LYS A 273 -12.52 -32.99 -3.79
N GLU A 274 -11.36 -33.55 -3.45
CA GLU A 274 -11.27 -34.74 -2.61
C GLU A 274 -11.66 -34.42 -1.15
N PRO A 275 -12.12 -35.44 -0.39
CA PRO A 275 -12.45 -35.26 1.01
C PRO A 275 -11.24 -34.78 1.80
N ALA A 276 -11.45 -33.84 2.74
CA ALA A 276 -10.37 -33.31 3.57
C ALA A 276 -9.58 -34.40 4.31
N MET A 277 -10.22 -35.53 4.67
CA MET A 277 -9.53 -36.64 5.34
C MET A 277 -8.35 -37.22 4.54
N GLU A 278 -8.41 -37.22 3.21
CA GLU A 278 -7.29 -37.67 2.36
C GLU A 278 -6.09 -36.73 2.51
N ALA A 279 -6.35 -35.42 2.58
CA ALA A 279 -5.33 -34.40 2.77
C ALA A 279 -4.81 -34.33 4.22
N LEU A 280 -5.61 -34.73 5.21
CA LEU A 280 -5.17 -34.78 6.61
C LEU A 280 -4.06 -35.83 6.84
N ALA A 281 -4.04 -36.90 6.06
CA ALA A 281 -2.95 -37.88 6.07
C ALA A 281 -1.59 -37.21 5.73
N LYS A 282 -1.58 -36.25 4.81
CA LYS A 282 -0.38 -35.46 4.46
C LYS A 282 0.13 -34.60 5.62
N LEU A 283 -0.75 -34.24 6.56
CA LEU A 283 -0.41 -33.52 7.78
C LEU A 283 -0.05 -34.46 8.94
N SER A 284 0.20 -35.74 8.67
CA SER A 284 0.44 -36.77 9.67
C SER A 284 -0.75 -37.05 10.61
N VAL A 285 -1.98 -36.94 10.10
CA VAL A 285 -3.23 -37.26 10.82
C VAL A 285 -3.86 -38.49 10.17
N TRP A 286 -3.63 -39.67 10.75
CA TRP A 286 -3.99 -40.96 10.12
C TRP A 286 -4.95 -41.77 10.97
N TYR A 287 -4.75 -41.76 12.29
CA TYR A 287 -5.45 -42.65 13.21
C TYR A 287 -6.51 -41.90 14.00
N LEU A 288 -7.54 -42.62 14.47
CA LEU A 288 -8.58 -42.07 15.37
C LEU A 288 -8.00 -41.34 16.59
N ARG A 289 -6.80 -41.74 17.04
CA ARG A 289 -6.05 -41.06 18.09
C ARG A 289 -5.64 -39.63 17.70
N ASP A 290 -5.19 -39.42 16.48
CA ASP A 290 -4.80 -38.09 16.00
C ASP A 290 -6.03 -37.17 15.97
N TYR A 291 -7.16 -37.66 15.43
CA TYR A 291 -8.42 -36.92 15.42
C TYR A 291 -8.95 -36.59 16.82
N LEU A 292 -8.77 -37.48 17.79
CA LEU A 292 -9.08 -37.22 19.20
C LEU A 292 -8.18 -36.11 19.77
N GLU A 293 -6.87 -36.18 19.52
CA GLU A 293 -5.90 -35.16 19.97
C GLU A 293 -6.19 -33.78 19.36
N LEU A 294 -6.71 -33.73 18.12
CA LEU A 294 -7.16 -32.51 17.46
C LEU A 294 -8.51 -31.97 18.01
N GLY A 295 -9.20 -32.71 18.89
CA GLY A 295 -10.51 -32.30 19.42
C GLY A 295 -11.69 -32.56 18.49
N LEU A 296 -11.51 -33.33 17.40
CA LEU A 296 -12.56 -33.65 16.43
C LEU A 296 -13.53 -34.76 16.92
N LEU A 297 -13.28 -35.35 18.09
CA LEU A 297 -14.11 -36.36 18.73
C LEU A 297 -14.48 -35.97 20.17
N PRO A 298 -15.28 -34.90 20.38
CA PRO A 298 -15.54 -34.35 21.72
C PRO A 298 -16.32 -35.29 22.66
N GLU A 299 -17.00 -36.30 22.12
CA GLU A 299 -17.75 -37.28 22.91
C GLU A 299 -16.87 -38.41 23.48
N VAL A 300 -15.69 -38.61 22.90
CA VAL A 300 -14.72 -39.60 23.33
C VAL A 300 -13.81 -38.94 24.36
N LYS A 301 -13.81 -39.44 25.60
CA LYS A 301 -13.06 -38.79 26.70
C LYS A 301 -11.60 -39.22 26.70
N ASN A 302 -11.36 -40.51 26.51
CA ASN A 302 -10.02 -41.08 26.65
C ASN A 302 -9.65 -41.96 25.46
N ARG A 303 -8.36 -42.32 25.34
CA ARG A 303 -7.86 -43.15 24.24
C ARG A 303 -8.42 -44.56 24.25
N GLU A 304 -8.77 -45.07 25.43
CA GLU A 304 -9.37 -46.39 25.61
C GLU A 304 -10.78 -46.47 25.00
N ASP A 305 -11.47 -45.33 24.83
CA ASP A 305 -12.83 -45.27 24.28
C ASP A 305 -12.86 -45.30 22.73
N LEU A 306 -11.68 -45.33 22.09
CA LEU A 306 -11.53 -45.35 20.63
C LEU A 306 -11.75 -46.72 19.99
N ASP A 307 -11.83 -47.78 20.80
CA ASP A 307 -12.08 -49.15 20.33
C ASP A 307 -12.92 -49.90 21.37
N LEU A 308 -13.68 -50.89 20.93
CA LEU A 308 -14.44 -51.76 21.85
C LEU A 308 -13.51 -52.83 22.43
N ASP A 309 -13.80 -53.27 23.66
CA ASP A 309 -13.00 -54.29 24.33
C ASP A 309 -13.07 -55.64 23.57
N MET A 310 -11.88 -56.12 23.18
CA MET A 310 -11.67 -57.36 22.43
C MET A 310 -12.21 -58.60 23.15
N LYS A 311 -12.38 -58.55 24.48
CA LYS A 311 -12.94 -59.66 25.26
C LYS A 311 -14.45 -59.75 25.18
N THR A 312 -15.13 -58.66 24.82
CA THR A 312 -16.59 -58.56 24.87
C THR A 312 -17.23 -58.38 23.50
N HIS A 313 -16.45 -58.03 22.47
CA HIS A 313 -16.94 -57.75 21.12
C HIS A 313 -16.15 -58.49 20.04
N THR A 314 -16.83 -58.80 18.95
CA THR A 314 -16.24 -59.41 17.75
C THR A 314 -15.47 -58.38 16.92
N GLU A 315 -14.57 -58.82 16.03
CA GLU A 315 -13.86 -57.89 15.13
C GLU A 315 -14.82 -57.12 14.21
N ASN A 316 -15.95 -57.71 13.81
CA ASN A 316 -16.94 -57.02 12.99
C ASN A 316 -17.56 -55.85 13.75
N GLU A 317 -17.97 -56.06 15.00
CA GLU A 317 -18.54 -54.99 15.85
C GLU A 317 -17.51 -53.88 16.12
N ARG A 318 -16.23 -54.24 16.29
CA ARG A 318 -15.13 -53.27 16.44
C ARG A 318 -14.88 -52.47 15.17
N ALA A 319 -14.93 -53.12 14.01
CA ALA A 319 -14.81 -52.45 12.71
C ALA A 319 -15.96 -51.46 12.49
N GLU A 320 -17.21 -51.87 12.74
CA GLU A 320 -18.40 -51.01 12.64
C GLU A 320 -18.32 -49.81 13.60
N TYR A 321 -17.82 -50.01 14.83
CA TYR A 321 -17.62 -48.93 15.78
C TYR A 321 -16.57 -47.91 15.30
N ARG A 322 -15.43 -48.39 14.80
CA ARG A 322 -14.38 -47.52 14.23
C ARG A 322 -14.90 -46.74 13.03
N GLU A 323 -15.66 -47.37 12.14
CA GLU A 323 -16.30 -46.71 11.00
C GLU A 323 -17.29 -45.61 11.41
N LYS A 324 -18.06 -45.86 12.49
CA LYS A 324 -18.94 -44.85 13.08
C LYS A 324 -18.16 -43.65 13.62
N LEU A 325 -17.01 -43.87 14.28
CA LEU A 325 -16.15 -42.79 14.75
C LEU A 325 -15.59 -41.97 13.59
N PHE A 326 -15.11 -42.60 12.51
CA PHE A 326 -14.68 -41.88 11.30
C PHE A 326 -15.80 -41.07 10.65
N SER A 327 -17.01 -41.63 10.58
CA SER A 327 -18.19 -40.92 10.08
C SER A 327 -18.48 -39.67 10.91
N LYS A 328 -18.25 -39.73 12.23
CA LYS A 328 -18.41 -38.60 13.13
C LYS A 328 -17.33 -37.53 12.96
N VAL A 329 -16.07 -37.94 12.75
CA VAL A 329 -14.98 -37.02 12.37
C VAL A 329 -15.37 -36.25 11.10
N LYS A 330 -15.84 -36.95 10.06
CA LYS A 330 -16.28 -36.32 8.81
C LYS A 330 -17.41 -35.32 9.02
N GLN A 331 -18.38 -35.65 9.88
CA GLN A 331 -19.46 -34.74 10.24
C GLN A 331 -18.93 -33.48 10.95
N ASN A 332 -18.02 -33.65 11.92
CA ASN A 332 -17.45 -32.55 12.70
C ASN A 332 -16.57 -31.64 11.84
N LEU A 333 -15.74 -32.21 10.96
CA LEU A 333 -15.03 -31.46 9.93
C LEU A 333 -16.00 -30.63 9.07
N GLY A 334 -17.16 -31.19 8.73
CA GLY A 334 -18.21 -30.46 8.02
C GLY A 334 -18.81 -29.28 8.79
N LEU A 335 -18.94 -29.39 10.10
CA LEU A 335 -19.45 -28.31 10.95
C LEU A 335 -18.48 -27.12 11.05
N ILE A 336 -17.19 -27.36 10.86
CA ILE A 336 -16.13 -26.33 10.87
C ILE A 336 -15.68 -25.91 9.46
N ASP A 337 -16.45 -26.28 8.44
CA ASP A 337 -16.21 -25.98 7.02
C ASP A 337 -14.89 -26.56 6.48
N LEU A 338 -14.48 -27.75 6.92
CA LEU A 338 -13.30 -28.48 6.42
C LEU A 338 -13.70 -29.78 5.70
N LEU A 339 -14.62 -29.70 4.73
CA LEU A 339 -15.11 -30.89 4.01
C LEU A 339 -14.16 -31.38 2.92
N THR A 340 -13.46 -30.47 2.26
CA THR A 340 -12.64 -30.75 1.07
C THR A 340 -11.24 -30.20 1.20
N VAL A 341 -10.31 -30.68 0.37
CA VAL A 341 -8.96 -30.12 0.27
C VAL A 341 -8.99 -28.63 -0.06
N ARG A 342 -9.91 -28.21 -0.93
CA ARG A 342 -10.15 -26.79 -1.22
C ARG A 342 -10.45 -25.98 0.03
N ASN A 343 -11.27 -26.53 0.94
CA ASN A 343 -11.58 -25.86 2.19
C ASN A 343 -10.34 -25.70 3.08
N LEU A 344 -9.51 -26.75 3.19
CA LEU A 344 -8.26 -26.69 3.95
C LEU A 344 -7.36 -25.56 3.41
N LYS A 345 -7.18 -25.51 2.08
CA LYS A 345 -6.41 -24.45 1.41
C LYS A 345 -7.02 -23.05 1.64
N SER A 346 -8.34 -22.91 1.52
CA SER A 346 -9.01 -21.60 1.74
C SER A 346 -8.90 -21.09 3.17
N HIS A 347 -8.73 -21.99 4.13
CA HIS A 347 -8.51 -21.65 5.55
C HIS A 347 -7.02 -21.60 5.93
N TYR A 348 -6.12 -21.68 4.95
CA TYR A 348 -4.66 -21.68 5.11
C TYR A 348 -4.17 -22.75 6.09
N ILE A 349 -4.73 -23.95 5.98
CA ILE A 349 -4.24 -25.13 6.70
C ILE A 349 -3.16 -25.78 5.82
N PHE A 350 -1.95 -25.86 6.35
CA PHE A 350 -0.77 -26.40 5.63
C PHE A 350 0.16 -27.21 6.55
N SER A 351 -0.16 -27.32 7.83
CA SER A 351 0.59 -28.11 8.81
C SER A 351 -0.36 -28.61 9.89
N ARG A 352 0.07 -29.62 10.67
CA ARG A 352 -0.69 -30.09 11.83
C ARG A 352 -0.93 -28.96 12.84
N LYS A 353 0.06 -28.10 13.04
CA LYS A 353 -0.02 -26.94 13.94
C LYS A 353 -1.11 -25.95 13.50
N THR A 354 -1.17 -25.59 12.23
CA THR A 354 -2.20 -24.66 11.72
C THR A 354 -3.60 -25.26 11.76
N LEU A 355 -3.72 -26.58 11.56
CA LEU A 355 -4.98 -27.30 11.77
C LEU A 355 -5.42 -27.26 13.24
N GLU A 356 -4.51 -27.51 14.18
CA GLU A 356 -4.77 -27.43 15.62
C GLU A 356 -5.24 -26.02 16.03
N GLU A 357 -4.55 -24.99 15.58
CA GLU A 357 -4.91 -23.58 15.82
C GLU A 357 -6.30 -23.24 15.27
N TYR A 358 -6.62 -23.68 14.05
CA TYR A 358 -7.94 -23.47 13.43
C TYR A 358 -9.06 -24.16 14.20
N ILE A 359 -8.87 -25.44 14.56
CA ILE A 359 -9.87 -26.21 15.29
C ILE A 359 -10.10 -25.62 16.69
N HIS A 360 -9.04 -25.26 17.41
CA HIS A 360 -9.18 -24.63 18.74
C HIS A 360 -9.96 -23.33 18.67
N HIS A 361 -9.68 -22.46 17.70
CA HIS A 361 -10.43 -21.22 17.51
C HIS A 361 -11.93 -21.50 17.28
N TYR A 362 -12.26 -22.51 16.47
CA TYR A 362 -13.65 -22.84 16.17
C TYR A 362 -14.40 -23.53 17.32
N ILE A 363 -13.72 -24.36 18.11
CA ILE A 363 -14.31 -25.11 19.23
C ILE A 363 -14.44 -24.23 20.47
N ILE A 364 -13.47 -23.36 20.76
CA ILE A 364 -13.47 -22.52 21.96
C ILE A 364 -14.36 -21.28 21.79
N ASP A 365 -14.35 -20.61 20.63
CA ASP A 365 -15.10 -19.35 20.46
C ASP A 365 -16.58 -19.55 20.09
N LYS A 366 -17.02 -20.80 19.85
CA LYS A 366 -18.44 -21.14 19.60
C LYS A 366 -19.08 -22.04 20.65
N ALA A 367 -18.36 -22.42 21.71
CA ALA A 367 -18.88 -23.09 22.90
C ALA A 367 -19.20 -22.07 23.99
#